data_AF-A0A3N5V8G5-F1
#
_entry.id   AF-A0A3N5V8G5-F1
#
_cell.length_a   1.000
_cell.length_b   1.000
_cell.length_c   1.000
_cell.angle_alpha   90.00
_cell.angle_beta   90.00
_cell.angle_gamma   90.00
#
_symmetry.space_group_name_H-M   'P 1'
#
loop_
_entity.id
_entity.type
_entity.pdbx_description
1 polymer ?
#
loop_
_entity_poly.entity_id
_entity_poly.type
_entity_poly.pdbx_seq_one_letter_code
_entity_poly.pdbx_strand_id
1 'polypeptide(L)'
;MGERVAFGCRSTFNDALRERLNMEIWTSIPGYEGFYEVSNFGNVRSLTRSVPYGRHQGMTYKGKDIKQFVSNTYLSVKLSRAGVTKTTYTHELVLLAFEGYRPSMDERCEIRHLDGNKFNNALSNLKYGTISENAADRKLHNKGLIAVK
;
A
#
# COMPACT_ATOMS: atom_id res chain seq x y z
N MET A 1 -31.24 46.11 16.86
CA MET A 1 -30.17 45.40 17.59
C MET A 1 -30.00 44.05 16.92
N GLY A 2 -28.94 43.88 16.13
CA GLY A 2 -28.72 42.69 15.32
C GLY A 2 -27.94 41.64 16.11
N GLU A 3 -28.54 40.47 16.28
CA GLU A 3 -27.83 39.29 16.77
C GLU A 3 -27.03 38.66 15.63
N ARG A 4 -25.70 38.59 15.82
CA ARG A 4 -24.78 37.88 14.93
C ARG A 4 -24.92 36.39 15.18
N VAL A 5 -25.43 35.65 14.20
CA VAL A 5 -25.32 34.19 14.18
C VAL A 5 -23.89 33.85 13.78
N ALA A 6 -23.12 33.30 14.71
CA ALA A 6 -21.76 32.84 14.46
C ALA A 6 -21.81 31.54 13.65
N PHE A 7 -21.65 31.63 12.33
CA PHE A 7 -21.36 30.47 11.49
C PHE A 7 -19.91 30.05 11.69
N GLY A 8 -19.69 29.18 12.68
CA GLY A 8 -18.44 28.44 12.82
C GLY A 8 -18.29 27.44 11.68
N CYS A 9 -17.77 27.87 10.53
CA CYS A 9 -17.30 26.96 9.49
C CYS A 9 -15.99 26.32 9.96
N ARG A 10 -16.09 25.25 10.77
CA ARG A 10 -14.98 24.33 11.02
C ARG A 10 -14.86 23.45 9.77
N SER A 11 -13.70 23.50 9.11
CA SER A 11 -13.47 22.89 7.80
C SER A 11 -13.71 21.38 7.80
N THR A 12 -14.85 20.94 7.28
CA THR A 12 -15.25 19.54 7.10
C THR A 12 -14.33 18.76 6.14
N PHE A 13 -13.52 19.46 5.33
CA PHE A 13 -12.60 18.86 4.37
C PHE A 13 -11.49 18.03 5.04
N ASN A 14 -10.90 18.54 6.13
CA ASN A 14 -9.81 17.84 6.81
C ASN A 14 -10.31 16.66 7.64
N ASP A 15 -11.53 16.73 8.17
CA ASP A 15 -12.11 15.65 8.97
C ASP A 15 -12.59 14.49 8.08
N ALA A 16 -13.16 14.77 6.90
CA ALA A 16 -13.51 13.74 5.91
C ALA A 16 -12.27 13.07 5.26
N LEU A 17 -11.18 13.82 5.07
CA LEU A 17 -9.90 13.25 4.62
C LEU A 17 -9.23 12.40 5.72
N ARG A 18 -9.33 12.80 6.99
CA ARG A 18 -8.88 12.00 8.14
C ARG A 18 -9.71 10.72 8.31
N GLU A 19 -11.02 10.80 8.16
CA GLU A 19 -11.89 9.61 8.16
C GLU A 19 -11.56 8.66 7.00
N ARG A 20 -11.26 9.19 5.81
CA ARG A 20 -10.81 8.37 4.67
C ARG A 20 -9.47 7.68 4.91
N LEU A 21 -8.56 8.29 5.67
CA LEU A 21 -7.27 7.67 6.00
C LEU A 21 -7.40 6.51 6.99
N ASN A 22 -8.47 6.49 7.79
CA ASN A 22 -8.76 5.41 8.74
C ASN A 22 -9.58 4.25 8.14
N MET A 23 -10.18 4.44 6.95
CA MET A 23 -10.89 3.37 6.24
C MET A 23 -9.95 2.55 5.35
N GLU A 24 -10.25 1.26 5.20
CA GLU A 24 -9.52 0.42 4.27
C GLU A 24 -9.98 0.71 2.84
N ILE A 25 -9.08 1.34 2.07
CA ILE A 25 -9.27 1.65 0.66
C ILE A 25 -8.57 0.57 -0.14
N TRP A 26 -9.25 0.02 -1.14
CA TRP A 26 -8.70 -0.97 -2.07
C TRP A 26 -8.48 -0.35 -3.45
N THR A 27 -7.35 -0.65 -4.06
CA THR A 27 -7.00 -0.19 -5.41
C THR A 27 -6.44 -1.34 -6.24
N SER A 28 -6.64 -1.27 -7.57
CA SER A 28 -6.08 -2.26 -8.50
C SER A 28 -4.57 -2.15 -8.57
N ILE A 29 -3.88 -3.30 -8.57
CA ILE A 29 -2.43 -3.34 -8.69
C ILE A 29 -2.05 -3.10 -10.16
N PRO A 30 -1.23 -2.09 -10.47
CA PRO A 30 -0.75 -1.86 -11.84
C PRO A 30 -0.04 -3.09 -12.43
N GLY A 31 -0.41 -3.47 -13.66
CA GLY A 31 0.05 -4.70 -14.32
C GLY A 31 -0.70 -5.97 -13.89
N TYR A 32 -1.70 -5.85 -13.02
CA TYR A 32 -2.53 -6.95 -12.52
C TYR A 32 -4.03 -6.57 -12.44
N GLU A 33 -4.45 -5.59 -13.23
CA GLU A 33 -5.80 -5.04 -13.27
C GLU A 33 -6.84 -6.11 -13.59
N GLY A 34 -7.91 -6.17 -12.80
CA GLY A 34 -8.93 -7.22 -12.91
C GLY A 34 -8.53 -8.59 -12.33
N PHE A 35 -7.30 -8.74 -11.83
CA PHE A 35 -6.84 -9.95 -11.16
C PHE A 35 -6.64 -9.76 -9.66
N TYR A 36 -6.04 -8.65 -9.24
CA TYR A 36 -5.67 -8.41 -7.84
C TYR A 36 -5.82 -6.93 -7.45
N GLU A 37 -6.10 -6.73 -6.17
CA GLU A 37 -6.14 -5.42 -5.52
C GLU A 37 -5.29 -5.44 -4.25
N VAL A 38 -4.80 -4.25 -3.87
CA VAL A 38 -4.06 -4.01 -2.64
C VAL A 38 -4.76 -2.92 -1.83
N SER A 39 -4.73 -3.04 -0.51
CA SER A 39 -5.31 -2.06 0.40
C SER A 39 -4.27 -1.07 0.93
N ASN A 40 -4.72 0.09 1.39
CA ASN A 40 -3.87 1.06 2.08
C ASN A 40 -3.29 0.54 3.40
N PHE A 41 -3.79 -0.57 3.96
CA PHE A 41 -3.19 -1.26 5.11
C PHE A 41 -2.19 -2.36 4.70
N GLY A 42 -2.00 -2.58 3.40
CA GLY A 42 -1.09 -3.60 2.87
C GLY A 42 -1.71 -5.00 2.82
N ASN A 43 -3.04 -5.12 2.83
CA ASN A 43 -3.71 -6.38 2.52
C ASN A 43 -3.79 -6.57 1.00
N VAL A 44 -3.75 -7.82 0.54
CA VAL A 44 -3.81 -8.14 -0.90
C VAL A 44 -4.91 -9.16 -1.12
N ARG A 45 -5.75 -8.95 -2.14
CA ARG A 45 -6.82 -9.87 -2.51
C ARG A 45 -6.84 -10.13 -4.00
N SER A 46 -7.29 -11.31 -4.40
CA SER A 46 -7.64 -11.59 -5.80
C SER A 46 -9.10 -11.26 -6.06
N LEU A 47 -9.39 -10.80 -7.27
CA LEU A 47 -10.74 -10.52 -7.73
C LEU A 47 -11.42 -11.77 -8.31
N THR A 48 -12.74 -11.82 -8.17
CA THR A 48 -13.57 -12.81 -8.87
C THR A 48 -13.50 -12.53 -10.36
N ARG A 49 -13.15 -13.55 -11.14
CA ARG A 49 -12.99 -13.42 -12.60
C ARG A 49 -13.33 -14.72 -13.31
N SER A 50 -13.88 -14.61 -14.51
CA SER A 50 -14.06 -15.72 -15.44
C SER A 50 -12.84 -15.87 -16.34
N VAL A 51 -12.56 -17.10 -16.76
CA VAL A 51 -11.48 -17.41 -17.70
C VAL A 51 -12.08 -17.62 -19.09
N PRO A 52 -11.90 -16.68 -20.03
CA PRO A 52 -12.50 -16.82 -21.36
C PRO A 52 -11.72 -17.76 -22.29
N TYR A 53 -10.44 -18.03 -22.04
CA TYR A 53 -9.58 -18.83 -22.92
C TYR A 53 -8.52 -19.63 -22.15
N GLY A 54 -8.02 -20.72 -22.76
CA GLY A 54 -6.94 -21.56 -22.23
C GLY A 54 -7.41 -22.78 -21.44
N ARG A 55 -6.48 -23.44 -20.74
CA ARG A 55 -6.73 -24.72 -20.03
C ARG A 55 -7.90 -24.67 -19.04
N HIS A 56 -8.20 -23.51 -18.49
CA HIS A 56 -9.26 -23.30 -17.50
C HIS A 56 -10.46 -22.54 -18.09
N GLN A 57 -10.65 -22.55 -19.41
CA GLN A 57 -11.76 -21.87 -20.08
C GLN A 57 -13.12 -22.22 -19.46
N GLY A 58 -13.95 -21.21 -19.24
CA GLY A 58 -15.29 -21.35 -18.63
C GLY A 58 -15.27 -21.44 -17.10
N MET A 59 -14.10 -21.58 -16.46
CA MET A 59 -14.02 -21.57 -15.00
C MET A 59 -14.14 -20.14 -14.45
N THR A 60 -14.83 -20.01 -13.32
CA THR A 60 -14.85 -18.77 -12.53
C THR A 60 -13.99 -18.97 -11.30
N TYR A 61 -12.95 -18.15 -11.16
CA TYR A 61 -12.18 -18.08 -9.93
C TYR A 61 -12.87 -17.11 -8.99
N LYS A 62 -13.26 -17.57 -7.80
CA LYS A 62 -13.74 -16.68 -6.74
C LYS A 62 -12.57 -15.86 -6.18
N GLY A 63 -12.82 -14.56 -6.00
CA GLY A 63 -11.91 -13.68 -5.28
C GLY A 63 -11.72 -14.13 -3.84
N LYS A 64 -10.55 -13.84 -3.28
CA LYS A 64 -10.17 -14.22 -1.92
C LYS A 64 -8.98 -13.39 -1.46
N ASP A 65 -8.82 -13.28 -0.15
CA ASP A 65 -7.65 -12.67 0.44
C ASP A 65 -6.42 -13.56 0.20
N ILE A 66 -5.31 -12.92 -0.16
CA ILE A 66 -4.05 -13.59 -0.47
C ILE A 66 -3.22 -13.63 0.80
N LYS A 67 -2.87 -14.85 1.21
CA LYS A 67 -1.97 -15.06 2.33
C LYS A 67 -0.58 -14.52 1.99
N GLN A 68 -0.11 -13.59 2.81
CA GLN A 68 1.25 -13.06 2.75
C GLN A 68 2.22 -14.01 3.43
N PHE A 69 3.48 -13.98 3.00
CA PHE A 69 4.57 -14.74 3.63
C PHE A 69 5.82 -13.87 3.72
N VAL A 70 6.72 -14.23 4.63
CA VAL A 70 7.98 -13.51 4.80
C VAL A 70 8.99 -14.04 3.78
N SER A 71 9.60 -13.14 3.01
CA SER A 71 10.72 -13.41 2.12
C SER A 71 11.78 -12.33 2.30
N ASN A 72 13.03 -12.73 2.51
CA ASN A 72 14.15 -11.81 2.71
C ASN A 72 13.86 -10.68 3.74
N THR A 73 13.20 -11.03 4.85
CA THR A 73 12.79 -10.13 5.94
C THR A 73 11.59 -9.20 5.65
N TYR A 74 10.98 -9.26 4.46
CA TYR A 74 9.80 -8.46 4.12
C TYR A 74 8.57 -9.32 3.83
N LEU A 75 7.38 -8.78 4.08
CA LEU A 75 6.15 -9.43 3.61
C LEU A 75 6.07 -9.41 2.09
N SER A 76 5.66 -10.54 1.53
CA SER A 76 5.60 -10.82 0.11
C SER A 76 4.33 -11.59 -0.24
N VAL A 77 3.91 -11.46 -1.49
CA VAL A 77 2.81 -12.21 -2.08
C VAL A 77 3.22 -12.82 -3.42
N LYS A 78 2.54 -13.89 -3.82
CA LYS A 78 2.68 -14.49 -5.15
C LYS A 78 1.49 -14.07 -6.00
N LEU A 79 1.74 -13.32 -7.06
CA LEU A 79 0.74 -12.89 -8.02
C LEU A 79 0.91 -13.66 -9.32
N SER A 80 -0.18 -14.19 -9.86
CA SER A 80 -0.17 -14.95 -11.10
C SER A 80 -1.06 -14.33 -12.16
N ARG A 81 -0.52 -14.11 -13.35
CA ARG A 81 -1.22 -13.60 -14.53
C ARG A 81 -0.69 -14.31 -15.78
N ALA A 82 -1.60 -14.73 -16.66
CA ALA A 82 -1.27 -15.39 -17.93
C ALA A 82 -0.29 -16.59 -17.80
N GLY A 83 -0.43 -17.39 -16.74
CA GLY A 83 0.41 -18.57 -16.49
C GLY A 83 1.77 -18.26 -15.87
N VAL A 84 2.16 -16.99 -15.75
CA VAL A 84 3.39 -16.56 -15.09
C VAL A 84 3.08 -16.16 -13.65
N THR A 85 3.83 -16.70 -12.71
CA THR A 85 3.73 -16.36 -11.29
C THR A 85 4.97 -15.60 -10.85
N LYS A 86 4.76 -14.45 -10.21
CA LYS A 86 5.82 -13.59 -9.70
C LYS A 86 5.65 -13.39 -8.19
N THR A 87 6.74 -13.49 -7.45
CA THR A 87 6.80 -13.04 -6.05
C THR A 87 7.10 -11.56 -6.02
N THR A 88 6.35 -10.78 -5.26
CA THR A 88 6.54 -9.33 -5.13
C THR A 88 6.32 -8.91 -3.69
N TYR A 89 7.06 -7.90 -3.24
CA TYR A 89 6.96 -7.41 -1.87
C TYR A 89 5.69 -6.60 -1.66
N THR A 90 5.06 -6.76 -0.50
CA THR A 90 3.79 -6.08 -0.19
C THR A 90 3.95 -4.56 -0.18
N HIS A 91 5.03 -4.04 0.41
CA HIS A 91 5.28 -2.59 0.47
C HIS A 91 5.46 -1.97 -0.93
N GLU A 92 6.07 -2.71 -1.87
CA GLU A 92 6.18 -2.27 -3.26
C GLU A 92 4.81 -2.15 -3.92
N LEU A 93 3.93 -3.13 -3.70
CA LEU A 93 2.58 -3.13 -4.28
C LEU A 93 1.74 -1.97 -3.77
N VAL A 94 1.82 -1.68 -2.46
CA VAL A 94 1.08 -0.57 -1.85
C VAL A 94 1.52 0.76 -2.47
N LEU A 95 2.82 1.07 -2.44
CA LEU A 95 3.29 2.34 -3.02
C LEU A 95 3.03 2.41 -4.53
N LEU A 96 3.26 1.32 -5.26
CA LEU A 96 2.99 1.29 -6.70
C LEU A 96 1.53 1.61 -7.02
N ALA A 97 0.59 1.11 -6.23
CA ALA A 97 -0.83 1.25 -6.52
C ALA A 97 -1.45 2.57 -6.02
N PHE A 98 -0.87 3.20 -4.97
CA PHE A 98 -1.39 4.44 -4.39
C PHE A 98 -0.57 5.69 -4.76
N GLU A 99 0.76 5.59 -4.79
CA GLU A 99 1.65 6.71 -5.16
C GLU A 99 2.16 6.60 -6.61
N GLY A 100 1.99 5.44 -7.24
CA GLY A 100 2.44 5.19 -8.61
C GLY A 100 3.88 4.68 -8.69
N TYR A 101 4.44 4.71 -9.89
CA TYR A 101 5.81 4.26 -10.10
C TYR A 101 6.80 5.14 -9.36
N ARG A 102 7.85 4.50 -8.84
CA ARG A 102 9.00 5.16 -8.21
C ARG A 102 9.48 6.32 -9.11
N PRO A 103 9.66 7.54 -8.57
CA PRO A 103 10.15 8.66 -9.35
C PRO A 103 11.51 8.31 -9.98
N SER A 104 11.59 8.39 -11.30
CA SER A 104 12.81 8.08 -12.07
C SER A 104 13.98 9.06 -11.84
N MET A 105 13.76 10.11 -11.05
CA MET A 105 14.72 11.20 -10.86
C MET A 105 15.94 10.81 -10.01
N ASP A 106 15.89 9.67 -9.31
CA ASP A 106 17.02 9.22 -8.50
C ASP A 106 17.18 7.69 -8.59
N GLU A 107 18.29 7.22 -9.16
CA GLU A 107 18.64 5.79 -9.26
C GLU A 107 18.76 5.10 -7.88
N ARG A 108 18.68 5.88 -6.79
CA ARG A 108 18.86 5.45 -5.39
C ARG A 108 17.61 5.61 -4.53
N CYS A 109 16.44 5.79 -5.14
CA CYS A 109 15.20 5.85 -4.38
C CYS A 109 14.82 4.44 -3.89
N GLU A 110 14.80 4.22 -2.58
CA GLU A 110 14.33 3.02 -1.89
C GLU A 110 12.94 3.25 -1.29
N ILE A 111 12.31 2.16 -0.84
CA ILE A 111 11.08 2.23 -0.05
C ILE A 111 11.47 2.19 1.43
N ARG A 112 10.97 3.15 2.19
CA ARG A 112 11.25 3.31 3.61
C ARG A 112 10.02 3.00 4.46
N HIS A 113 10.24 2.37 5.61
CA HIS A 113 9.26 2.17 6.67
C HIS A 113 9.53 3.18 7.78
N LEU A 114 8.63 4.13 7.98
CA LEU A 114 8.84 5.29 8.88
C LEU A 114 8.95 4.87 10.36
N ASP A 115 8.24 3.81 10.75
CA ASP A 115 8.29 3.20 12.09
C ASP A 115 9.44 2.19 12.28
N GLY A 116 10.16 1.85 11.21
CA GLY A 116 11.23 0.84 11.22
C GLY A 116 10.74 -0.61 11.22
N ASN A 117 9.43 -0.84 11.27
CA ASN A 117 8.82 -2.15 11.25
C ASN A 117 8.49 -2.59 9.81
N LYS A 118 9.30 -3.51 9.29
CA LYS A 118 9.18 -4.08 7.94
C LYS A 118 7.87 -4.85 7.67
N PHE A 119 7.11 -5.17 8.71
CA PHE A 119 5.83 -5.85 8.61
C PHE A 119 4.64 -4.87 8.58
N ASN A 120 4.85 -3.60 8.95
CA ASN A 120 3.83 -2.57 8.85
C ASN A 120 3.84 -1.94 7.45
N ASN A 121 3.09 -2.55 6.53
CA ASN A 121 3.01 -2.08 5.14
C ASN A 121 1.84 -1.13 4.89
N ALA A 122 1.33 -0.45 5.92
CA ALA A 122 0.34 0.58 5.73
C ALA A 122 0.93 1.73 4.90
N LEU A 123 0.16 2.27 3.95
CA LEU A 123 0.55 3.38 3.08
C LEU A 123 1.07 4.57 3.88
N SER A 124 0.43 4.88 5.02
CA SER A 124 0.86 5.96 5.91
C SER A 124 2.24 5.74 6.55
N ASN A 125 2.73 4.49 6.58
CA ASN A 125 4.03 4.10 7.09
C ASN A 125 5.09 3.93 5.99
N LEU A 126 4.68 3.99 4.71
CA LEU A 126 5.56 3.76 3.58
C LEU A 126 5.86 5.08 2.86
N LYS A 127 7.09 5.23 2.37
CA LYS A 127 7.46 6.37 1.54
C LYS A 127 8.60 6.04 0.59
N TYR A 128 8.56 6.59 -0.61
CA TYR A 128 9.74 6.68 -1.47
C TYR A 128 10.75 7.66 -0.89
N GLY A 129 12.02 7.28 -0.81
CA GLY A 129 13.09 8.20 -0.42
C GLY A 129 14.48 7.68 -0.73
N THR A 130 15.50 8.48 -0.51
CA THR A 130 16.89 8.12 -0.87
C THR A 130 17.57 7.26 0.21
N ILE A 131 18.67 6.60 -0.15
CA ILE A 131 19.50 5.82 0.78
C ILE A 131 19.96 6.67 1.98
N SER A 132 20.26 7.96 1.77
CA SER A 132 20.69 8.87 2.86
C SER A 132 19.58 9.15 3.86
N GLU A 133 18.34 9.31 3.39
CA GLU A 133 17.16 9.45 4.25
C GLU A 133 16.87 8.14 5.01
N ASN A 134 16.97 6.99 4.34
CA ASN A 134 16.83 5.67 4.99
C ASN A 134 17.90 5.45 6.08
N ALA A 135 19.13 5.92 5.84
CA ALA A 135 20.20 5.87 6.84
C ALA A 135 19.95 6.82 8.02
N ALA A 136 19.34 7.99 7.79
CA ALA A 136 18.91 8.90 8.85
C ALA A 136 17.80 8.30 9.72
N ASP A 137 16.77 7.70 9.12
CA ASP A 137 15.69 7.03 9.85
C ASP A 137 16.23 5.92 10.75
N ARG A 138 17.13 5.09 10.23
CA ARG A 138 17.81 4.03 11.00
C ARG A 138 18.59 4.58 12.19
N LYS A 139 19.24 5.73 12.04
CA LYS A 139 19.95 6.41 13.14
C LYS A 139 18.97 6.96 14.17
N LEU A 140 17.79 7.43 13.76
CA LEU A 140 16.74 7.90 14.67
C LEU A 140 16.11 6.75 15.45
N HIS A 141 15.82 5.62 14.79
CA HIS A 141 15.32 4.40 15.43
C HIS A 141 16.33 3.82 16.42
N ASN A 142 17.60 3.72 16.03
CA ASN A 142 18.66 3.22 16.92
C ASN A 142 18.91 4.14 18.13
N LYS A 143 18.54 5.43 18.02
CA LYS A 143 18.57 6.39 19.13
C LYS A 143 17.29 6.42 19.97
N GLY A 144 16.27 5.61 19.64
CA GLY A 144 14.99 5.56 20.35
C GLY A 144 14.12 6.83 20.23
N LEU A 145 14.38 7.68 19.23
CA LEU A 145 13.74 9.00 19.09
C LEU A 145 12.37 8.95 18.39
N ILE A 146 12.00 7.79 17.82
CA ILE A 146 10.67 7.52 17.30
C ILE A 146 10.18 6.31 18.11
N ALA A 147 9.15 6.56 18.93
CA ALA A 147 8.68 5.60 19.92
C ALA A 147 8.17 4.31 19.24
N VAL A 148 8.86 3.20 19.52
CA VAL A 148 8.23 1.88 19.50
C VAL A 148 7.33 1.84 20.72
N LYS A 149 6.01 1.81 20.50
CA LYS A 149 5.04 1.54 21.56
C LYS A 149 4.07 0.47 21.10
#